data_AF-A0A357BQ00-F1
#
_entry.id   AF-A0A357BQ00-F1
#
_cell.length_a   1.000
_cell.length_b   1.000
_cell.length_c   1.000
_cell.angle_alpha   90.00
_cell.angle_beta   90.00
_cell.angle_gamma   90.00
#
_symmetry.space_group_name_H-M   'P 1'
#
loop_
_entity.id
_entity.type
_entity.pdbx_description
1 polymer ?
#
loop_
_entity_poly.entity_id
_entity_poly.type
_entity_poly.pdbx_seq_one_letter_code
_entity_poly.pdbx_strand_id
1 'polypeptide(L)' 'AALYIENVPITAKCDDCSKVFQIKGYCFECASCGGGNFKLITGRELLIEEIDVE' A
#
# COMPACT_ATOMS: atom_id res chain seq x y z
N ALA A 1 24.74 10.98 -11.24
CA ALA A 1 23.90 9.93 -10.63
C ALA A 1 23.31 10.44 -9.33
N ALA A 2 22.00 10.30 -9.16
CA ALA A 2 21.26 10.66 -7.95
C ALA A 2 20.27 9.53 -7.63
N LEU A 3 19.89 9.38 -6.36
CA LEU A 3 18.88 8.42 -5.92
C LEU A 3 17.69 9.20 -5.35
N TYR A 4 16.52 8.98 -5.94
CA TYR A 4 15.25 9.51 -5.46
C TYR A 4 14.42 8.35 -4.92
N ILE A 5 13.90 8.50 -3.69
CA ILE A 5 13.06 7.49 -3.05
C ILE A 5 11.68 8.11 -2.83
N GLU A 6 10.67 7.55 -3.48
CA GLU A 6 9.28 7.82 -3.17
C GLU A 6 8.76 6.83 -2.12
N ASN A 7 8.14 7.36 -1.06
CA ASN A 7 7.52 6.52 -0.04
C ASN A 7 6.05 6.28 -0.38
N VAL A 8 5.74 5.07 -0.86
CA VAL A 8 4.38 4.66 -1.17
C VAL A 8 3.72 4.04 0.07
N PRO A 9 2.52 4.50 0.49
CA PRO A 9 1.84 3.95 1.65
C PRO A 9 1.38 2.51 1.42
N ILE A 10 1.29 1.74 2.50
CA ILE A 10 0.62 0.43 2.47
C ILE A 10 -0.88 0.66 2.30
N THR A 11 -1.44 0.12 1.22
CA THR A 11 -2.88 0.11 0.98
C THR A 11 -3.41 -1.30 0.84
N ALA A 12 -4.66 -1.49 1.24
CA ALA A 12 -5.36 -2.75 1.17
C ALA A 12 -6.76 -2.57 0.58
N LYS A 13 -7.25 -3.60 -0.12
CA LYS A 13 -8.64 -3.72 -0.53
C LYS A 13 -9.34 -4.73 0.38
N CYS A 14 -10.41 -4.31 1.04
CA CYS A 14 -11.27 -5.20 1.82
C CYS A 14 -12.04 -6.13 0.90
N ASP A 15 -11.99 -7.43 1.18
CA ASP A 15 -12.73 -8.44 0.42
C ASP A 15 -14.22 -8.49 0.86
N ASP A 16 -14.54 -8.02 2.07
CA ASP A 16 -15.91 -8.03 2.60
C ASP A 16 -16.75 -6.85 2.10
N CYS A 17 -16.17 -5.64 2.03
CA CYS A 17 -16.88 -4.42 1.65
C CYS A 17 -16.31 -3.72 0.41
N SER A 18 -15.30 -4.31 -0.24
CA SER A 18 -14.64 -3.79 -1.45
C SER A 18 -13.94 -2.42 -1.34
N LYS A 19 -13.92 -1.80 -0.16
CA LYS A 19 -13.24 -0.51 0.03
C LYS A 19 -11.73 -0.66 0.04
N VAL A 20 -11.07 0.32 -0.59
CA VAL A 20 -9.63 0.51 -0.52
C VAL A 20 -9.31 1.47 0.63
N PHE A 21 -8.32 1.13 1.43
CA PHE A 21 -7.90 1.92 2.59
C PHE A 21 -6.39 1.83 2.81
N GLN A 22 -5.84 2.87 3.42
CA GLN A 22 -4.45 2.88 3.89
C GLN A 22 -4.35 2.21 5.26
N ILE A 23 -3.34 1.36 5.45
CA ILE A 23 -3.03 0.79 6.75
C ILE A 23 -2.21 1.82 7.54
N LYS A 24 -2.71 2.21 8.71
CA LYS A 24 -2.05 3.16 9.62
C LYS A 24 -1.74 2.49 10.95
N GLY A 25 -0.55 2.73 11.50
CA GLY A 25 -0.16 2.24 12.82
C GLY A 25 -0.22 0.72 12.97
N TYR A 26 -0.02 -0.03 11.88
CA TYR A 26 -0.15 -1.50 11.84
C TYR A 26 -1.54 -2.02 12.29
N CYS A 27 -2.58 -1.19 12.16
CA CYS A 27 -3.96 -1.62 12.39
C CYS A 27 -4.49 -2.36 11.16
N PHE A 28 -4.60 -3.69 11.30
CA PHE A 28 -5.03 -4.61 10.26
C PHE A 28 -6.55 -4.85 10.31
N GLU A 29 -7.32 -3.77 10.25
CA GLU A 29 -8.79 -3.80 10.23
C GLU A 29 -9.31 -2.79 9.21
N CYS A 30 -10.34 -3.18 8.44
CA CYS A 30 -10.99 -2.26 7.52
C CYS A 30 -11.81 -1.22 8.30
N ALA A 31 -11.38 0.05 8.27
CA ALA A 31 -12.05 1.16 8.96
C ALA A 31 -13.51 1.42 8.51
N SER A 32 -14.00 0.75 7.47
CA SER A 32 -15.37 0.92 6.98
C SER A 32 -16.34 -0.18 7.37
N CYS A 33 -15.88 -1.40 7.64
CA CYS A 33 -16.75 -2.51 8.03
C CYS A 33 -16.28 -3.26 9.28
N GLY A 34 -15.09 -2.97 9.80
CA GLY A 34 -14.46 -3.71 10.91
C GLY A 34 -13.91 -5.09 10.50
N GLY A 35 -13.95 -5.43 9.21
CA GLY A 35 -13.49 -6.73 8.70
C GLY A 35 -11.96 -6.85 8.65
N GLY A 36 -11.45 -8.03 9.00
CA GLY A 36 -10.03 -8.40 8.89
C GLY A 36 -9.66 -9.07 7.56
N ASN A 37 -10.64 -9.30 6.67
CA ASN A 37 -10.41 -9.96 5.40
C ASN A 37 -10.13 -8.92 4.29
N PHE A 38 -8.86 -8.76 3.96
CA PHE A 38 -8.40 -7.82 2.94
C PHE A 38 -7.09 -8.29 2.30
N LYS A 39 -6.80 -7.73 1.13
CA LYS A 39 -5.56 -7.98 0.40
C LYS A 39 -4.75 -6.70 0.28
N LEU A 40 -3.45 -6.77 0.56
CA LEU A 40 -2.52 -5.67 0.30
C LEU A 40 -2.39 -5.46 -1.20
N ILE A 41 -2.45 -4.20 -1.63
CA ILE A 41 -2.33 -3.82 -3.04
C ILE A 41 -1.12 -2.91 -3.32
N THR A 42 -0.57 -2.21 -2.32
CA THR A 42 0.67 -1.41 -2.44
C THR A 42 1.53 -1.47 -1.17
N GLY A 43 2.77 -0.98 -1.27
CA GLY A 43 3.64 -0.71 -0.11
C GLY A 43 4.36 -1.95 0.47
N ARG A 44 4.46 -3.04 -0.29
CA ARG A 44 5.13 -4.29 0.15
C ARG A 44 6.51 -4.52 -0.46
N GLU A 45 6.81 -3.88 -1.58
CA GLU A 45 8.01 -4.11 -2.40
C GLU A 45 8.74 -2.79 -2.62
N LEU A 46 10.06 -2.86 -2.76
CA LEU A 46 10.87 -1.77 -3.32
C LEU A 46 10.97 -2.00 -4.83
N LEU A 47 10.45 -1.07 -5.61
CA LEU A 47 10.46 -1.13 -7.07
C LEU A 47 11.33 -0.01 -7.62
N ILE A 48 12.03 -0.29 -8.72
CA ILE A 48 12.69 0.73 -9.52
C ILE A 48 11.64 1.25 -10.50
N GLU A 49 11.14 2.46 -10.26
CA GLU A 49 10.15 3.10 -11.13
C GLU A 49 10.81 3.64 -12.41
N GLU A 50 12.02 4.21 -12.30
CA GLU A 50 12.70 4.87 -13.42
C GLU A 50 14.24 4.74 -13.30
N ILE A 51 14.92 4.70 -14.45
CA ILE A 51 16.38 4.73 -14.56
C ILE A 51 16.75 5.70 -15.67
N ASP A 52 17.48 6.76 -15.33
CA ASP A 52 18.06 7.69 -16.27
C ASP A 52 19.48 7.29 -16.66
N VAL A 53 19.78 7.31 -17.97
CA VAL A 53 21.09 6.99 -18.55
C VAL A 53 21.44 8.04 -19.61
N GLU A 54 22.66 8.59 -19.58
CA GLU A 54 23.24 9.45 -20.64
C GLU A 54 23.96 8.62 -21.71
#